data_AF-A2HB43-F1
#
_entry.id   AF-A2HB43-F1
#
_cell.length_a   1.000
_cell.length_b   1.000
_cell.length_c   1.000
_cell.angle_alpha   90.00
_cell.angle_beta   90.00
_cell.angle_gamma   90.00
#
_symmetry.space_group_name_H-M   'P 1'
#
loop_
_entity.id
_entity.type
_entity.pdbx_description
1 polymer ?
#
loop_
_entity_poly.entity_id
_entity_poly.type
_entity_poly.pdbx_seq_one_letter_code
_entity_poly.pdbx_strand_id
1 'polypeptide(L)'
;MLEKKFADIVKKFENVLNKNKRKLENAQIKPIHDKFLFAQNGITGLIAPPGSGKTFTYLKMAAQQQELDEKNPFYELVVICSTSGQFDQTVNSFKDIIKKSKLVCIKDTELLDWIKKYQRRVLKYNAINEYINSKFKDPNEEMQRILEKKHFRNKQKEIEYISKKLQSYDWKTYPHRCLLILDDFASHPLLKNREQDMCRILKKLRHFNISVVICVQTAKSLSKDVKRILTDIILFPGLSEDDFMELMKESMAGKFDRHELWEKYKVIQDPHTSFRIHIYANKVQIVKSQ
;
A
#
# COMPACT_ATOMS: atom_id res chain seq x y z
N MET A 1 30.08 1.46 -36.60
CA MET A 1 30.76 1.79 -35.31
C MET A 1 29.77 2.25 -34.22
N LEU A 2 28.79 3.10 -34.54
CA LEU A 2 27.75 3.53 -33.58
C LEU A 2 26.84 2.37 -33.11
N GLU A 3 26.39 1.51 -34.02
CA GLU A 3 25.51 0.39 -33.70
C GLU A 3 26.12 -0.57 -32.66
N LYS A 4 27.42 -0.85 -32.79
CA LYS A 4 28.15 -1.65 -31.80
C LYS A 4 28.19 -0.97 -30.43
N LYS A 5 28.41 0.36 -30.39
CA LYS A 5 28.35 1.13 -29.14
C LYS A 5 26.95 1.13 -28.53
N PHE A 6 25.89 1.19 -29.33
CA PHE A 6 24.50 1.09 -28.85
C PHE A 6 24.17 -0.32 -28.33
N ALA A 7 24.59 -1.37 -29.03
CA ALA A 7 24.43 -2.75 -28.57
C ALA A 7 25.17 -2.98 -27.24
N ASP A 8 26.38 -2.43 -27.09
CA ASP A 8 27.13 -2.50 -25.84
C ASP A 8 26.43 -1.76 -24.69
N ILE A 9 25.76 -0.63 -24.97
CA ILE A 9 24.93 0.09 -23.99
C ILE A 9 23.73 -0.76 -23.60
N VAL A 10 22.98 -1.32 -24.56
CA VAL A 10 21.82 -2.18 -24.28
C VAL A 10 22.21 -3.36 -23.39
N LYS A 11 23.31 -4.05 -23.72
CA LYS A 11 23.82 -5.17 -22.92
C LYS A 11 24.21 -4.75 -21.49
N LYS A 12 24.78 -3.55 -21.32
CA LYS A 12 25.06 -2.99 -19.97
C LYS A 12 23.77 -2.74 -19.19
N PHE A 13 22.74 -2.17 -19.84
CA PHE A 13 21.43 -1.95 -19.21
C PHE A 13 20.77 -3.27 -18.81
N GLU A 14 20.78 -4.29 -19.68
CA GLU A 14 20.24 -5.63 -19.36
C GLU A 14 20.93 -6.27 -18.16
N ASN A 15 22.27 -6.20 -18.08
CA ASN A 15 23.02 -6.70 -16.95
C ASN A 15 22.64 -5.99 -15.63
N VAL A 16 22.46 -4.67 -15.67
CA VAL A 16 22.03 -3.88 -14.51
C VAL A 16 20.58 -4.19 -14.13
N LEU A 17 19.68 -4.37 -15.10
CA LEU A 17 18.29 -4.77 -14.88
C LEU A 17 18.23 -6.15 -14.23
N ASN A 18 18.99 -7.13 -14.73
CA ASN A 18 19.03 -8.48 -14.18
C ASN A 18 19.57 -8.50 -12.75
N LYS A 19 20.63 -7.73 -12.46
CA LYS A 19 21.17 -7.59 -11.09
C LYS A 19 20.14 -6.98 -10.12
N ASN A 20 19.29 -6.06 -10.59
CA ASN A 20 18.33 -5.33 -9.77
C ASN A 20 16.87 -5.82 -9.90
N LYS A 21 16.62 -6.92 -10.63
CA LYS A 21 15.29 -7.37 -11.04
C LYS A 21 14.30 -7.40 -9.88
N ARG A 22 14.65 -8.07 -8.78
CA ARG A 22 13.79 -8.17 -7.58
C ARG A 22 13.48 -6.80 -6.96
N LYS A 23 14.43 -5.88 -6.93
CA LYS A 23 14.22 -4.52 -6.39
C LYS A 23 13.26 -3.72 -7.27
N LEU A 24 13.44 -3.81 -8.58
CA LEU A 24 12.57 -3.16 -9.57
C LEU A 24 11.15 -3.74 -9.53
N GLU A 25 11.00 -5.06 -9.47
CA GLU A 25 9.70 -5.74 -9.36
C GLU A 25 8.93 -5.33 -8.09
N ASN A 26 9.61 -5.14 -6.96
CA ASN A 26 8.98 -4.69 -5.72
C ASN A 26 8.58 -3.21 -5.73
N ALA A 27 9.16 -2.40 -6.62
CA ALA A 27 8.83 -0.98 -6.77
C ALA A 27 7.68 -0.73 -7.76
N GLN A 28 7.37 -1.70 -8.63
CA GLN A 28 6.30 -1.59 -9.61
C GLN A 28 4.93 -1.50 -8.95
N ILE A 29 4.01 -0.77 -9.59
CA ILE A 29 2.58 -0.80 -9.28
C ILE A 29 1.94 -1.82 -10.22
N LYS A 30 1.61 -2.98 -9.70
CA LYS A 30 1.01 -4.10 -10.44
C LYS A 30 0.05 -4.88 -9.53
N PRO A 31 -0.90 -5.66 -10.06
CA PRO A 31 -1.72 -6.54 -9.25
C PRO A 31 -0.86 -7.42 -8.35
N ILE A 32 -1.27 -7.59 -7.09
CA ILE A 32 -0.55 -8.41 -6.10
C ILE A 32 -0.57 -9.88 -6.52
N HIS A 33 -1.72 -10.35 -7.03
CA HIS A 33 -1.91 -11.72 -7.49
C HIS A 33 -3.06 -11.80 -8.50
N ASP A 34 -3.09 -12.81 -9.36
CA ASP A 34 -4.15 -12.96 -10.38
C ASP A 34 -5.55 -13.13 -9.79
N LYS A 35 -5.61 -13.65 -8.55
CA LYS A 35 -6.84 -13.78 -7.74
C LYS A 35 -7.06 -12.62 -6.76
N PHE A 36 -6.07 -11.76 -6.55
CA PHE A 36 -6.15 -10.60 -5.66
C PHE A 36 -5.62 -9.37 -6.40
N LEU A 37 -6.55 -8.71 -7.09
CA LEU A 37 -6.25 -7.76 -8.16
C LEU A 37 -5.81 -6.37 -7.68
N PHE A 38 -5.87 -6.11 -6.38
CA PHE A 38 -5.40 -4.85 -5.80
C PHE A 38 -3.94 -4.60 -6.16
N ALA A 39 -3.61 -3.36 -6.46
CA ALA A 39 -2.25 -3.02 -6.84
C ALA A 39 -1.31 -3.02 -5.63
N GLN A 40 -0.16 -3.67 -5.75
CA GLN A 40 0.92 -3.53 -4.76
C GLN A 40 1.42 -2.09 -4.74
N ASN A 41 1.76 -1.59 -3.54
CA ASN A 41 2.11 -0.18 -3.33
C ASN A 41 1.00 0.78 -3.82
N GLY A 42 -0.23 0.28 -3.90
CA GLY A 42 -1.38 0.98 -4.46
C GLY A 42 -2.06 1.90 -3.46
N ILE A 43 -2.95 2.74 -3.99
CA ILE A 43 -3.87 3.56 -3.19
C ILE A 43 -5.28 3.19 -3.63
N THR A 44 -6.03 2.61 -2.71
CA THR A 44 -7.42 2.22 -2.92
C THR A 44 -8.34 3.29 -2.34
N GLY A 45 -9.24 3.82 -3.16
CA GLY A 45 -10.35 4.63 -2.67
C GLY A 45 -11.53 3.74 -2.33
N LEU A 46 -11.87 3.61 -1.05
CA LEU A 46 -13.05 2.88 -0.59
C LEU A 46 -14.14 3.90 -0.26
N ILE A 47 -15.10 4.02 -1.18
CA ILE A 47 -16.18 5.00 -1.10
C ILE A 47 -17.46 4.24 -0.79
N ALA A 48 -17.98 4.45 0.41
CA ALA A 48 -19.22 3.80 0.83
C ALA A 48 -20.00 4.67 1.80
N PRO A 49 -21.34 4.72 1.69
CA PRO A 49 -22.18 5.29 2.73
C PRO A 49 -21.96 4.68 4.13
N PRO A 50 -22.45 5.32 5.20
CA PRO A 50 -22.54 4.69 6.52
C PRO A 50 -23.34 3.37 6.45
N GLY A 51 -22.90 2.35 7.19
CA GLY A 51 -23.59 1.05 7.24
C GLY A 51 -23.30 0.09 6.08
N SER A 52 -22.64 0.50 5.00
CA SER A 52 -22.38 -0.35 3.82
C SER A 52 -21.34 -1.47 4.02
N GLY A 53 -20.69 -1.56 5.20
CA GLY A 53 -19.69 -2.61 5.47
C GLY A 53 -18.25 -2.27 5.06
N LYS A 54 -17.85 -0.98 5.16
CA LYS A 54 -16.46 -0.53 4.91
C LYS A 54 -15.45 -1.32 5.72
N THR A 55 -15.67 -1.41 7.03
CA THR A 55 -14.81 -2.15 7.96
C THR A 55 -14.68 -3.61 7.58
N PHE A 56 -15.81 -4.27 7.34
CA PHE A 56 -15.82 -5.65 6.89
C PHE A 56 -15.02 -5.86 5.59
N THR A 57 -15.11 -4.91 4.65
CA THR A 57 -14.42 -5.00 3.36
C THR A 57 -12.91 -4.93 3.48
N TYR A 58 -12.38 -3.95 4.22
CA TYR A 58 -10.92 -3.87 4.38
C TYR A 58 -10.38 -5.01 5.25
N LEU A 59 -11.16 -5.54 6.21
CA LEU A 59 -10.78 -6.73 6.99
C LEU A 59 -10.75 -7.98 6.11
N LYS A 60 -11.75 -8.14 5.23
CA LYS A 60 -11.76 -9.23 4.24
C LYS A 60 -10.55 -9.13 3.31
N MET A 61 -10.17 -7.92 2.86
CA MET A 61 -8.93 -7.71 2.10
C MET A 61 -7.69 -8.13 2.90
N ALA A 62 -7.60 -7.72 4.16
CA ALA A 62 -6.49 -8.05 5.06
C ALA A 62 -6.40 -9.56 5.38
N ALA A 63 -7.53 -10.27 5.38
CA ALA A 63 -7.58 -11.72 5.55
C ALA A 63 -7.28 -12.48 4.24
N GLN A 64 -7.76 -12.01 3.09
CA GLN A 64 -7.52 -12.68 1.80
C GLN A 64 -6.06 -12.62 1.38
N GLN A 65 -5.39 -11.49 1.60
CA GLN A 65 -4.00 -11.29 1.21
C GLN A 65 -3.00 -12.23 1.92
N GLN A 66 -3.32 -12.70 3.14
CA GLN A 66 -2.40 -13.58 3.88
C GLN A 66 -2.43 -15.03 3.38
N GLU A 67 -3.42 -15.40 2.56
CA GLU A 67 -3.55 -16.73 1.97
C GLU A 67 -3.03 -16.81 0.53
N LEU A 68 -2.43 -15.72 0.03
CA LEU A 68 -1.84 -15.69 -1.31
C LEU A 68 -0.54 -16.50 -1.41
N ASP A 69 0.13 -16.70 -0.28
CA ASP A 69 1.32 -17.55 -0.16
C ASP A 69 1.17 -18.44 1.09
N GLU A 70 1.64 -19.67 0.97
CA GLU A 70 1.51 -20.67 2.04
C GLU A 70 2.29 -20.28 3.29
N LYS A 71 3.46 -19.64 3.12
CA LYS A 71 4.44 -19.40 4.19
C LYS A 71 4.28 -18.04 4.83
N ASN A 72 4.13 -16.98 4.04
CA ASN A 72 4.15 -15.61 4.54
C ASN A 72 3.00 -14.77 3.97
N PRO A 73 2.41 -13.87 4.75
CA PRO A 73 1.40 -12.96 4.23
C PRO A 73 2.04 -11.96 3.25
N PHE A 74 1.24 -11.41 2.32
CA PHE A 74 1.73 -10.36 1.45
C PHE A 74 2.03 -9.07 2.24
N TYR A 75 1.09 -8.65 3.10
CA TYR A 75 1.25 -7.59 4.08
C TYR A 75 1.51 -8.20 5.46
N GLU A 76 2.70 -8.00 6.00
CA GLU A 76 3.02 -8.45 7.36
C GLU A 76 2.39 -7.56 8.43
N LEU A 77 2.08 -6.31 8.08
CA LEU A 77 1.53 -5.32 8.99
C LEU A 77 0.29 -4.67 8.37
N VAL A 78 -0.80 -4.67 9.13
CA VAL A 78 -2.05 -3.97 8.81
C VAL A 78 -2.26 -2.92 9.90
N VAL A 79 -2.25 -1.65 9.50
CA VAL A 79 -2.42 -0.53 10.41
C VAL A 79 -3.75 0.15 10.11
N ILE A 80 -4.63 0.19 11.10
CA ILE A 80 -5.91 0.87 11.03
C ILE A 80 -5.77 2.18 11.78
N CYS A 81 -5.93 3.28 11.05
CA CYS A 81 -5.95 4.62 11.61
C CYS A 81 -7.40 5.05 11.82
N SER A 82 -7.77 5.34 13.07
CA SER A 82 -9.12 5.77 13.45
C SER A 82 -9.06 6.97 14.40
N THR A 83 -10.16 7.72 14.50
CA THR A 83 -10.26 8.87 15.43
C THR A 83 -10.24 8.45 16.90
N SER A 84 -10.79 7.27 17.22
CA SER A 84 -10.77 6.74 18.59
C SER A 84 -9.40 6.18 19.00
N GLY A 85 -8.54 5.81 18.03
CA GLY A 85 -7.30 5.10 18.29
C GLY A 85 -7.51 3.67 18.80
N GLN A 86 -8.74 3.16 18.74
CA GLN A 86 -9.13 1.82 19.13
C GLN A 86 -9.82 1.10 17.98
N PHE A 87 -9.72 -0.23 17.99
CA PHE A 87 -10.50 -1.07 17.09
C PHE A 87 -11.99 -0.92 17.37
N ASP A 88 -12.78 -0.73 16.32
CA ASP A 88 -14.22 -0.75 16.42
C ASP A 88 -14.74 -2.17 16.76
N GLN A 89 -16.05 -2.29 17.00
CA GLN A 89 -16.65 -3.57 17.34
C GLN A 89 -16.47 -4.61 16.22
N THR A 90 -16.57 -4.18 14.96
CA THR A 90 -16.44 -5.06 13.79
C THR A 90 -15.01 -5.62 13.70
N VAL A 91 -13.98 -4.77 13.83
CA VAL A 91 -12.59 -5.21 13.87
C VAL A 91 -12.36 -6.18 15.02
N ASN A 92 -12.90 -5.89 16.21
CA ASN A 92 -12.76 -6.80 17.34
C ASN A 92 -13.42 -8.17 17.11
N SER A 93 -14.54 -8.22 16.39
CA SER A 93 -15.22 -9.47 16.05
C SER A 93 -14.48 -10.33 15.02
N PHE A 94 -13.71 -9.71 14.10
CA PHE A 94 -13.13 -10.42 12.96
C PHE A 94 -11.59 -10.47 12.94
N LYS A 95 -10.90 -9.75 13.83
CA LYS A 95 -9.42 -9.68 13.84
C LYS A 95 -8.75 -11.05 13.95
N ASP A 96 -9.36 -12.02 14.62
CA ASP A 96 -8.79 -13.37 14.85
C ASP A 96 -8.71 -14.22 13.56
N ILE A 97 -9.39 -13.79 12.48
CA ILE A 97 -9.24 -14.39 11.15
C ILE A 97 -7.88 -14.03 10.55
N ILE A 98 -7.33 -12.86 10.89
CA ILE A 98 -6.06 -12.36 10.36
C ILE A 98 -4.92 -12.82 11.28
N LYS A 99 -4.42 -14.02 11.00
CA LYS A 99 -3.46 -14.74 11.86
C LYS A 99 -2.00 -14.51 11.48
N LYS A 100 -1.71 -14.34 10.19
CA LYS A 100 -0.33 -14.22 9.72
C LYS A 100 0.18 -12.77 9.73
N SER A 101 -0.74 -11.81 9.71
CA SER A 101 -0.42 -10.37 9.66
C SER A 101 -0.64 -9.74 11.03
N LYS A 102 0.24 -8.83 11.42
CA LYS A 102 0.08 -8.06 12.66
C LYS A 102 -0.94 -6.94 12.44
N LEU A 103 -1.97 -6.89 13.27
CA LEU A 103 -2.92 -5.77 13.30
C LEU A 103 -2.54 -4.74 14.36
N VAL A 104 -2.57 -3.46 13.99
CA VAL A 104 -2.30 -2.34 14.88
C VAL A 104 -3.33 -1.25 14.67
N CYS A 105 -3.89 -0.71 15.75
CA CYS A 105 -4.68 0.53 15.71
C CYS A 105 -3.79 1.71 16.06
N ILE A 106 -3.94 2.82 15.34
CA ILE A 106 -3.31 4.09 15.69
C ILE A 106 -4.37 5.19 15.68
N LYS A 107 -4.17 6.19 16.54
CA LYS A 107 -5.00 7.39 16.53
C LYS A 107 -4.59 8.29 15.37
N ASP A 108 -5.56 8.94 14.75
CA ASP A 108 -5.36 9.90 13.66
C ASP A 108 -4.34 11.00 13.98
N THR A 109 -4.38 11.54 15.20
CA THR A 109 -3.42 12.54 15.70
C THR A 109 -1.96 12.06 15.72
N GLU A 110 -1.74 10.74 15.78
CA GLU A 110 -0.41 10.12 15.85
C GLU A 110 0.09 9.62 14.49
N LEU A 111 -0.76 9.66 13.45
CA LEU A 111 -0.50 9.05 12.15
C LEU A 111 0.82 9.50 11.53
N LEU A 112 1.07 10.80 11.49
CA LEU A 112 2.29 11.34 10.85
C LEU A 112 3.56 10.89 11.57
N ASP A 113 3.54 10.86 12.90
CA ASP A 113 4.70 10.46 13.69
C ASP A 113 4.92 8.97 13.62
N TRP A 114 3.84 8.18 13.58
CA TRP A 114 3.91 6.75 13.31
C TRP A 114 4.52 6.48 11.93
N ILE A 115 4.03 7.15 10.87
CA ILE A 115 4.56 7.02 9.50
C ILE A 115 6.06 7.35 9.48
N LYS A 116 6.48 8.48 10.07
CA LYS A 116 7.90 8.87 10.11
C LYS A 116 8.76 7.83 10.83
N LYS A 117 8.30 7.29 11.96
CA LYS A 117 9.00 6.24 12.71
C LYS A 117 9.09 4.96 11.88
N TYR A 118 8.00 4.56 11.24
CA TYR A 118 7.94 3.37 10.40
C TYR A 118 8.85 3.48 9.18
N GLN A 119 8.83 4.59 8.44
CA GLN A 119 9.73 4.87 7.31
C GLN A 119 11.21 4.72 7.70
N ARG A 120 11.61 5.30 8.85
CA ARG A 120 12.98 5.16 9.37
C ARG A 120 13.35 3.70 9.67
N ARG A 121 12.40 2.88 10.13
CA ARG A 121 12.63 1.44 10.37
C ARG A 121 12.80 0.69 9.05
N VAL A 122 11.92 0.95 8.07
CA VAL A 122 12.00 0.34 6.73
C VAL A 122 13.32 0.68 6.03
N LEU A 123 13.77 1.94 6.08
CA LEU A 123 15.06 2.33 5.49
C LEU A 123 16.23 1.53 6.06
N LYS A 124 16.29 1.41 7.39
CA LYS A 124 17.35 0.66 8.07
C LYS A 124 17.27 -0.84 7.79
N TYR A 125 16.07 -1.41 7.85
CA TYR A 125 15.87 -2.81 7.52
C TYR A 125 16.27 -3.13 6.08
N ASN A 126 15.90 -2.27 5.14
CA ASN A 126 16.26 -2.43 3.74
C ASN A 126 17.77 -2.30 3.54
N ALA A 127 18.41 -1.32 4.17
CA ALA A 127 19.86 -1.14 4.13
C ALA A 127 20.61 -2.36 4.68
N ILE A 128 20.17 -2.90 5.81
CA ILE A 128 20.73 -4.11 6.40
C ILE A 128 20.58 -5.32 5.45
N ASN A 129 19.39 -5.54 4.90
CA ASN A 129 19.15 -6.67 3.99
C ASN A 129 19.93 -6.54 2.68
N GLU A 130 20.02 -5.33 2.09
CA GLU A 130 20.85 -5.10 0.90
C GLU A 130 22.32 -5.41 1.19
N TYR A 131 22.81 -5.03 2.36
CA TYR A 131 24.18 -5.30 2.77
C TYR A 131 24.46 -6.78 3.03
N ILE A 132 23.51 -7.51 3.63
CA ILE A 132 23.60 -8.96 3.79
C ILE A 132 23.58 -9.66 2.41
N ASN A 133 22.67 -9.23 1.53
CA ASN A 133 22.55 -9.78 0.17
C ASN A 133 23.80 -9.53 -0.68
N SER A 134 24.51 -8.43 -0.45
CA SER A 134 25.82 -8.17 -1.06
C SER A 134 26.98 -8.92 -0.39
N LYS A 135 26.69 -9.83 0.55
CA LYS A 135 27.68 -10.55 1.38
C LYS A 135 28.60 -9.59 2.14
N PHE A 136 28.01 -8.53 2.69
CA PHE A 136 28.68 -7.48 3.46
C PHE A 136 29.74 -6.69 2.68
N LYS A 137 29.59 -6.55 1.36
CA LYS A 137 30.56 -5.86 0.49
C LYS A 137 30.16 -4.45 0.11
N ASP A 138 28.88 -4.25 -0.23
CA ASP A 138 28.40 -3.01 -0.83
C ASP A 138 27.38 -2.34 0.12
N PRO A 139 27.83 -1.52 1.09
CA PRO A 139 26.91 -0.79 1.95
C PRO A 139 26.34 0.42 1.18
N ASN A 140 25.02 0.55 1.18
CA ASN A 140 24.36 1.76 0.68
C ASN A 140 24.53 2.93 1.67
N GLU A 141 24.08 4.13 1.29
CA GLU A 141 24.24 5.36 2.09
C GLU A 141 23.74 5.23 3.54
N GLU A 142 22.55 4.67 3.76
CA GLU A 142 22.01 4.49 5.13
C GLU A 142 22.79 3.42 5.91
N MET A 143 23.28 2.36 5.25
CA MET A 143 24.13 1.37 5.91
C MET A 143 25.50 1.97 6.28
N GLN A 144 26.12 2.76 5.39
CA GLN A 144 27.37 3.47 5.67
C GLN A 144 27.23 4.36 6.90
N ARG A 145 26.16 5.16 6.95
CA ARG A 145 25.83 5.99 8.11
C ARG A 145 25.69 5.19 9.41
N ILE A 146 25.10 4.00 9.36
CA ILE A 146 24.99 3.10 10.54
C ILE A 146 26.37 2.60 10.97
N LEU A 147 27.19 2.16 10.03
CA LEU A 147 28.54 1.65 10.28
C LEU A 147 29.43 2.73 10.90
N GLU A 148 29.45 3.91 10.31
CA GLU A 148 30.19 5.08 10.80
C GLU A 148 29.75 5.47 12.20
N LYS A 149 28.45 5.66 12.41
CA LYS A 149 27.92 6.09 13.72
C LYS A 149 28.24 5.12 14.85
N LYS A 150 28.38 3.82 14.55
CA LYS A 150 28.59 2.79 15.56
C LYS A 150 30.05 2.48 15.84
N HIS A 151 30.97 2.83 14.95
CA HIS A 151 32.41 2.59 15.08
C HIS A 151 32.71 1.16 15.58
N PHE A 152 32.25 0.15 14.84
CA PHE A 152 32.44 -1.24 15.23
C PHE A 152 33.93 -1.58 15.29
N ARG A 153 34.36 -2.19 16.40
CA ARG A 153 35.77 -2.58 16.62
C ARG A 153 36.25 -3.67 15.66
N ASN A 154 35.35 -4.57 15.26
CA ASN A 154 35.63 -5.68 14.35
C ASN A 154 34.34 -6.16 13.66
N LYS A 155 34.50 -7.03 12.66
CA LYS A 155 33.39 -7.59 11.88
C LYS A 155 32.40 -8.40 12.72
N GLN A 156 32.88 -9.07 13.77
CA GLN A 156 32.00 -9.88 14.64
C GLN A 156 30.98 -9.01 15.39
N LYS A 157 31.39 -7.84 15.90
CA LYS A 157 30.49 -6.89 16.58
C LYS A 157 29.48 -6.26 15.63
N GLU A 158 29.88 -6.03 14.39
CA GLU A 158 28.99 -5.58 13.33
C GLU A 158 27.89 -6.63 13.04
N ILE A 159 28.28 -7.91 12.87
CA ILE A 159 27.34 -9.01 12.64
C ILE A 159 26.41 -9.21 13.85
N GLU A 160 26.94 -9.12 15.07
CA GLU A 160 26.15 -9.22 16.30
C GLU A 160 25.09 -8.11 16.38
N TYR A 161 25.47 -6.87 16.04
CA TYR A 161 24.55 -5.74 15.98
C TYR A 161 23.47 -5.94 14.91
N ILE A 162 23.86 -6.33 13.70
CA ILE A 162 22.93 -6.57 12.59
C ILE A 162 21.93 -7.68 12.97
N SER A 163 22.41 -8.77 13.55
CA SER A 163 21.58 -9.91 14.00
C SER A 163 20.57 -9.47 15.06
N LYS A 164 21.03 -8.74 16.09
CA LYS A 164 20.15 -8.15 17.12
C LYS A 164 19.11 -7.21 16.52
N LYS A 165 19.48 -6.44 15.48
CA LYS A 165 18.55 -5.54 14.79
C LYS A 165 17.49 -6.30 14.01
N LEU A 166 17.86 -7.32 13.23
CA LEU A 166 16.91 -8.15 12.51
C LEU A 166 15.94 -8.85 13.46
N GLN A 167 16.43 -9.41 14.56
CA GLN A 167 15.59 -9.99 15.62
C GLN A 167 14.63 -8.95 16.22
N SER A 168 15.08 -7.71 16.43
CA SER A 168 14.21 -6.65 16.97
C SER A 168 13.14 -6.17 16.00
N TYR A 169 13.37 -6.31 14.69
CA TYR A 169 12.37 -5.98 13.67
C TYR A 169 11.32 -7.09 13.57
N ASP A 170 11.76 -8.34 13.62
CA ASP A 170 10.92 -9.54 13.52
C ASP A 170 10.03 -9.54 12.26
N TRP A 171 10.64 -9.17 11.13
CA TRP A 171 10.00 -9.12 9.82
C TRP A 171 10.46 -10.29 8.97
N LYS A 172 9.50 -11.04 8.45
CA LYS A 172 9.68 -12.29 7.70
C LYS A 172 9.90 -12.04 6.21
N THR A 173 9.44 -10.92 5.67
CA THR A 173 9.51 -10.59 4.24
C THR A 173 10.47 -9.45 3.96
N TYR A 174 11.13 -9.54 2.81
CA TYR A 174 11.96 -8.47 2.26
C TYR A 174 11.56 -8.17 0.81
N PRO A 175 11.11 -6.94 0.50
CA PRO A 175 10.88 -5.83 1.44
C PRO A 175 9.67 -6.10 2.36
N HIS A 176 9.70 -5.53 3.56
CA HIS A 176 8.54 -5.57 4.45
C HIS A 176 7.42 -4.70 3.88
N ARG A 177 6.20 -5.26 3.79
CA ARG A 177 5.03 -4.56 3.22
C ARG A 177 3.99 -4.25 4.28
N CYS A 178 3.38 -3.08 4.16
CA CYS A 178 2.36 -2.60 5.09
C CYS A 178 1.09 -2.20 4.34
N LEU A 179 -0.06 -2.52 4.93
CA LEU A 179 -1.36 -2.01 4.53
C LEU A 179 -1.80 -0.95 5.55
N LEU A 180 -1.91 0.30 5.12
CA LEU A 180 -2.40 1.42 5.94
C LEU A 180 -3.85 1.73 5.57
N ILE A 181 -4.75 1.57 6.50
CA ILE A 181 -6.18 1.88 6.35
C ILE A 181 -6.45 3.20 7.06
N LEU A 182 -6.91 4.20 6.32
CA LEU A 182 -7.35 5.49 6.83
C LEU A 182 -8.86 5.45 6.96
N ASP A 183 -9.35 5.10 8.15
CA ASP A 183 -10.78 4.97 8.42
C ASP A 183 -11.38 6.32 8.84
N ASP A 184 -12.56 6.61 8.31
CA ASP A 184 -13.31 7.87 8.48
C ASP A 184 -12.46 9.16 8.36
N PHE A 185 -11.47 9.16 7.46
CA PHE A 185 -10.46 10.22 7.42
C PHE A 185 -10.94 11.52 6.75
N ALA A 186 -12.16 11.55 6.21
CA ALA A 186 -12.72 12.61 5.36
C ALA A 186 -12.69 14.02 5.98
N SER A 187 -12.81 14.12 7.30
CA SER A 187 -12.81 15.39 8.03
C SER A 187 -11.42 15.81 8.52
N HIS A 188 -10.42 14.93 8.43
CA HIS A 188 -9.12 15.10 9.06
C HIS A 188 -8.37 16.31 8.48
N PRO A 189 -7.69 17.13 9.30
CA PRO A 189 -6.93 18.30 8.82
C PRO A 189 -5.91 17.99 7.73
N LEU A 190 -5.37 16.75 7.70
CA LEU A 190 -4.47 16.30 6.64
C LEU A 190 -5.14 16.20 5.25
N LEU A 191 -6.46 16.02 5.17
CA LEU A 191 -7.20 16.10 3.91
C LEU A 191 -7.62 17.54 3.55
N LYS A 192 -7.73 18.44 4.54
CA LYS A 192 -8.22 19.81 4.35
C LYS A 192 -7.13 20.86 4.16
N ASN A 193 -5.95 20.70 4.78
CA ASN A 193 -4.87 21.68 4.71
C ASN A 193 -4.08 21.60 3.40
N ARG A 194 -4.10 22.69 2.63
CA ARG A 194 -3.37 22.84 1.36
C ARG A 194 -1.84 22.80 1.49
N GLU A 195 -1.28 23.07 2.67
CA GLU A 195 0.18 23.14 2.87
C GLU A 195 0.85 21.78 3.11
N GLN A 196 0.10 20.79 3.60
CA GLN A 196 0.58 19.42 3.78
C GLN A 196 -0.15 18.50 2.80
N ASP A 197 0.22 18.57 1.52
CA ASP A 197 -0.37 17.74 0.47
C ASP A 197 -0.42 16.26 0.88
N MET A 198 -1.59 15.76 1.29
CA MET A 198 -1.79 14.33 1.53
C MET A 198 -1.40 13.51 0.30
N CYS A 199 -1.64 14.05 -0.90
CA CYS A 199 -1.14 13.47 -2.15
C CYS A 199 0.39 13.25 -2.12
N ARG A 200 1.16 14.20 -1.60
CA ARG A 200 2.63 14.08 -1.46
C ARG A 200 3.02 13.01 -0.45
N ILE A 201 2.32 12.92 0.69
CA ILE A 201 2.55 11.87 1.69
C ILE A 201 2.24 10.50 1.06
N LEU A 202 1.05 10.34 0.48
CA LEU A 202 0.60 9.11 -0.15
C LEU A 202 1.54 8.63 -1.27
N LYS A 203 2.02 9.55 -2.12
CA LYS A 203 3.04 9.25 -3.15
C LYS A 203 4.34 8.76 -2.50
N LYS A 204 4.78 9.39 -1.40
CA LYS A 204 5.97 8.96 -0.65
C LYS A 204 5.80 7.57 -0.03
N LEU A 205 4.63 7.25 0.52
CA LEU A 205 4.35 5.95 1.15
C LEU A 205 4.59 4.76 0.20
N ARG A 206 4.32 4.93 -1.10
CA ARG A 206 4.58 3.90 -2.12
C ARG A 206 6.04 3.46 -2.17
N HIS A 207 6.97 4.40 -2.00
CA HIS A 207 8.41 4.11 -2.01
C HIS A 207 8.86 3.29 -0.80
N PHE A 208 8.02 3.18 0.24
CA PHE A 208 8.27 2.38 1.44
C PHE A 208 7.44 1.09 1.48
N ASN A 209 6.89 0.65 0.35
CA ASN A 209 6.05 -0.53 0.24
C ASN A 209 4.80 -0.50 1.13
N ILE A 210 4.24 0.71 1.31
CA ILE A 210 3.00 0.93 2.05
C ILE A 210 1.88 1.10 1.04
N SER A 211 0.93 0.16 1.04
CA SER A 211 -0.33 0.30 0.31
C SER A 211 -1.34 1.01 1.21
N VAL A 212 -2.18 1.86 0.63
CA VAL A 212 -3.12 2.68 1.41
C VAL A 212 -4.56 2.39 0.98
N VAL A 213 -5.46 2.23 1.94
CA VAL A 213 -6.92 2.24 1.73
C VAL A 213 -7.47 3.49 2.37
N ILE A 214 -8.11 4.35 1.60
CA ILE A 214 -8.75 5.58 2.10
C ILE A 214 -10.24 5.34 2.14
N CYS A 215 -10.81 5.21 3.34
CA CYS A 215 -12.23 5.03 3.54
C CYS A 215 -12.91 6.40 3.64
N VAL A 216 -13.85 6.66 2.74
CA VAL A 216 -14.64 7.90 2.74
C VAL A 216 -16.11 7.60 2.50
N GLN A 217 -16.97 8.52 2.92
CA GLN A 217 -18.41 8.40 2.74
C GLN A 217 -18.85 8.79 1.32
N THR A 218 -18.20 9.80 0.75
CA THR A 218 -18.50 10.32 -0.60
C THR A 218 -17.22 10.51 -1.40
N ALA A 219 -17.32 10.36 -2.72
CA ALA A 219 -16.23 10.65 -3.66
C ALA A 219 -15.75 12.11 -3.58
N LYS A 220 -16.63 13.04 -3.17
CA LYS A 220 -16.32 14.46 -2.99
C LYS A 220 -15.30 14.72 -1.88
N SER A 221 -15.18 13.81 -0.91
CA SER A 221 -14.19 13.94 0.18
C SER A 221 -12.75 13.71 -0.30
N LEU A 222 -12.56 13.09 -1.47
CA LEU A 222 -11.25 12.91 -2.07
C LEU A 222 -10.92 14.11 -2.94
N SER A 223 -9.76 14.73 -2.74
CA SER A 223 -9.28 15.78 -3.63
C SER A 223 -8.96 15.23 -5.02
N LYS A 224 -8.98 16.11 -6.04
CA LYS A 224 -8.67 15.75 -7.43
C LYS A 224 -7.31 15.05 -7.54
N ASP A 225 -6.31 15.53 -6.80
CA ASP A 225 -4.97 14.95 -6.84
C ASP A 225 -4.87 13.59 -6.16
N VAL A 226 -5.74 13.29 -5.19
CA VAL A 226 -5.86 11.94 -4.62
C VAL A 226 -6.57 11.01 -5.61
N LYS A 227 -7.67 11.44 -6.22
CA LYS A 227 -8.40 10.66 -7.25
C LYS A 227 -7.51 10.24 -8.41
N ARG A 228 -6.65 11.15 -8.90
CA ARG A 228 -5.67 10.90 -9.98
C ARG A 228 -4.65 9.82 -9.67
N ILE A 229 -4.33 9.60 -8.40
CA ILE A 229 -3.35 8.59 -8.01
C ILE A 229 -3.99 7.29 -7.55
N LEU A 230 -5.32 7.17 -7.48
CA LEU A 230 -5.95 5.90 -7.12
C LEU A 230 -5.53 4.80 -8.10
N THR A 231 -5.17 3.64 -7.55
CA THR A 231 -4.86 2.42 -8.31
C THR A 231 -6.06 1.49 -8.37
N ASP A 232 -6.94 1.61 -7.38
CA ASP A 232 -8.12 0.78 -7.20
C ASP A 232 -9.24 1.65 -6.62
N ILE A 233 -10.47 1.38 -7.03
CA ILE A 233 -11.67 2.06 -6.52
C ILE A 233 -12.67 0.99 -6.09
N ILE A 234 -13.16 1.07 -4.86
CA ILE A 234 -14.25 0.24 -4.35
C ILE A 234 -15.42 1.18 -4.08
N LEU A 235 -16.54 0.94 -4.76
CA LEU A 235 -17.77 1.70 -4.63
C LEU A 235 -18.88 0.80 -4.08
N PHE A 236 -19.59 1.29 -3.08
CA PHE A 236 -20.86 0.71 -2.67
C PHE A 236 -22.03 1.50 -3.29
N PRO A 237 -23.25 0.95 -3.36
CA PRO A 237 -24.42 1.66 -3.84
C PRO A 237 -24.65 2.98 -3.10
N GLY A 238 -25.22 3.97 -3.80
CA GLY A 238 -25.59 5.26 -3.24
C GLY A 238 -24.85 6.48 -3.80
N LEU A 239 -23.96 6.31 -4.79
CA LEU A 239 -23.39 7.43 -5.55
C LEU A 239 -24.38 7.89 -6.64
N SER A 240 -24.55 9.20 -6.80
CA SER A 240 -25.28 9.77 -7.93
C SER A 240 -24.50 9.58 -9.25
N GLU A 241 -25.20 9.67 -10.38
CA GLU A 241 -24.57 9.61 -11.70
C GLU A 241 -23.49 10.68 -11.85
N ASP A 242 -23.79 11.92 -11.48
CA ASP A 242 -22.85 13.03 -11.58
C ASP A 242 -21.57 12.78 -10.77
N ASP A 243 -21.71 12.34 -9.51
CA ASP A 243 -20.56 12.08 -8.63
C ASP A 243 -19.73 10.89 -9.13
N PHE A 244 -20.38 9.88 -9.71
CA PHE A 244 -19.73 8.75 -10.36
C PHE A 244 -18.95 9.19 -11.60
N MET A 245 -19.59 9.94 -12.49
CA MET A 245 -18.99 10.42 -13.74
C MET A 245 -17.79 11.34 -13.46
N GLU A 246 -17.90 12.21 -12.45
CA GLU A 246 -16.80 13.06 -12.00
C GLU A 246 -15.65 12.23 -11.43
N LEU A 247 -15.93 11.24 -10.57
CA LEU A 247 -14.89 10.35 -10.03
C LEU A 247 -14.14 9.59 -11.14
N MET A 248 -14.87 9.07 -12.13
CA MET A 248 -14.24 8.38 -13.26
C MET A 248 -13.43 9.34 -14.13
N LYS A 249 -13.91 10.57 -14.35
CA LYS A 249 -13.21 11.61 -15.11
C LYS A 249 -11.88 12.01 -14.46
N GLU A 250 -11.87 12.15 -13.14
CA GLU A 250 -10.74 12.68 -12.38
C GLU A 250 -9.71 11.61 -11.99
N SER A 251 -10.06 10.33 -12.09
CA SER A 251 -9.17 9.21 -11.77
C SER A 251 -8.61 8.56 -13.03
N MET A 252 -7.60 7.70 -12.84
CA MET A 252 -7.06 6.87 -13.94
C MET A 252 -8.07 5.81 -14.43
N ALA A 253 -9.25 5.70 -13.80
CA ALA A 253 -10.35 4.89 -14.31
C ALA A 253 -11.00 5.50 -15.57
N GLY A 254 -10.70 6.75 -15.92
CA GLY A 254 -11.17 7.38 -17.17
C GLY A 254 -10.73 6.66 -18.46
N LYS A 255 -9.81 5.69 -18.37
CA LYS A 255 -9.46 4.79 -19.48
C LYS A 255 -10.54 3.77 -19.83
N PHE A 256 -11.49 3.51 -18.93
CA PHE A 256 -12.65 2.64 -19.16
C PHE A 256 -13.82 3.47 -19.71
N ASP A 257 -14.77 2.81 -20.37
CA ASP A 257 -16.01 3.48 -20.79
C ASP A 257 -16.87 3.82 -19.57
N ARG A 258 -16.99 5.12 -19.26
CA ARG A 258 -17.65 5.60 -18.05
C ARG A 258 -19.16 5.37 -18.07
N HIS A 259 -19.77 5.39 -19.26
CA HIS A 259 -21.20 5.11 -19.40
C HIS A 259 -21.46 3.62 -19.19
N GLU A 260 -20.64 2.74 -19.77
CA GLU A 260 -20.74 1.30 -19.53
C GLU A 260 -20.55 0.95 -18.04
N LEU A 261 -19.59 1.59 -17.37
CA LEU A 261 -19.39 1.40 -15.93
C LEU A 261 -20.59 1.87 -15.11
N TRP A 262 -21.20 3.00 -15.48
CA TRP A 262 -22.39 3.51 -14.81
C TRP A 262 -23.58 2.55 -14.96
N GLU A 263 -23.82 2.03 -16.16
CA GLU A 263 -24.89 1.06 -16.42
C GLU A 263 -24.74 -0.20 -15.55
N LYS A 264 -23.50 -0.65 -15.33
CA LYS A 264 -23.19 -1.77 -14.44
C LYS A 264 -23.31 -1.44 -12.95
N TYR A 265 -22.98 -0.21 -12.56
CA TYR A 265 -23.02 0.24 -11.18
C TYR A 265 -24.45 0.55 -10.70
N LYS A 266 -25.26 1.24 -11.51
CA LYS A 266 -26.58 1.75 -11.12
C LYS A 266 -27.60 0.66 -10.77
N VAL A 267 -27.40 -0.55 -11.27
CA VAL A 267 -28.29 -1.70 -11.01
C VAL A 267 -27.97 -2.42 -9.69
N ILE A 268 -26.90 -2.03 -8.98
CA ILE A 268 -26.53 -2.64 -7.70
C ILE A 268 -27.40 -2.05 -6.60
N GLN A 269 -28.27 -2.87 -6.02
CA GLN A 269 -29.19 -2.46 -4.96
C GLN A 269 -28.76 -2.94 -3.56
N ASP A 270 -28.05 -4.06 -3.47
CA ASP A 270 -27.59 -4.61 -2.20
C ASP A 270 -26.52 -3.70 -1.57
N PRO A 271 -26.76 -3.10 -0.39
CA PRO A 271 -25.85 -2.17 0.27
C PRO A 271 -24.51 -2.80 0.68
N HIS A 272 -24.39 -4.13 0.66
CA HIS A 272 -23.15 -4.85 0.96
C HIS A 272 -22.44 -5.39 -0.29
N THR A 273 -23.02 -5.22 -1.48
CA THR A 273 -22.35 -5.52 -2.74
C THR A 273 -21.44 -4.37 -3.14
N SER A 274 -20.20 -4.68 -3.51
CA SER A 274 -19.20 -3.68 -3.92
C SER A 274 -18.88 -3.76 -5.41
N PHE A 275 -18.82 -2.60 -6.07
CA PHE A 275 -18.32 -2.42 -7.43
C PHE A 275 -16.85 -2.02 -7.37
N ARG A 276 -15.97 -2.87 -7.89
CA ARG A 276 -14.51 -2.72 -7.78
C ARG A 276 -13.91 -2.47 -9.15
N ILE A 277 -13.13 -1.39 -9.26
CA ILE A 277 -12.38 -1.03 -10.46
C ILE A 277 -10.89 -1.18 -10.14
N HIS A 278 -10.26 -2.18 -10.74
CA HIS A 278 -8.83 -2.46 -10.60
C HIS A 278 -8.10 -1.90 -11.83
N ILE A 279 -7.56 -0.68 -11.70
CA ILE A 279 -7.04 0.09 -12.84
C ILE A 279 -5.80 -0.62 -13.42
N TYR A 280 -4.87 -1.06 -12.56
CA TYR A 280 -3.64 -1.73 -13.01
C TYR A 280 -3.85 -3.20 -13.40
N ALA A 281 -4.94 -3.84 -12.93
CA ALA A 281 -5.35 -5.15 -13.42
C ALA A 281 -6.19 -5.09 -14.70
N ASN A 282 -6.58 -3.87 -15.13
CA ASN A 282 -7.51 -3.64 -16.22
C ASN A 282 -8.82 -4.43 -16.10
N LYS A 283 -9.37 -4.52 -14.88
CA LYS A 283 -10.54 -5.35 -14.57
C LYS A 283 -11.55 -4.60 -13.72
N VAL A 284 -12.82 -4.91 -13.93
CA VAL A 284 -13.95 -4.42 -13.12
C VAL A 284 -14.75 -5.62 -12.62
N GLN A 285 -15.11 -5.61 -11.34
CA GLN A 285 -15.76 -6.73 -10.68
C GLN A 285 -16.91 -6.24 -9.79
N ILE A 286 -18.03 -6.96 -9.81
CA ILE A 286 -19.09 -6.83 -8.82
C ILE A 286 -18.87 -7.95 -7.80
N VAL A 287 -18.62 -7.59 -6.55
CA VAL A 287 -18.34 -8.53 -5.46
C VAL A 287 -19.46 -8.46 -4.45
N LYS A 288 -20.27 -9.52 -4.39
CA LYS A 288 -21.38 -9.67 -3.45
C LYS A 288 -20.86 -10.01 -2.04
N SER A 289 -21.53 -9.49 -1.02
CA SER A 289 -21.32 -9.93 0.36
C SER A 289 -22.19 -11.16 0.61
N GLN A 290 -21.69 -12.34 0.26
CA GLN A 290 -22.21 -13.58 0.84
C GLN A 290 -21.81 -13.66 2.31
#